data_AF-A0A973IBM8-F1
#
_entry.id   AF-A0A973IBM8-F1
#
_cell.length_a   1.000
_cell.length_b   1.000
_cell.length_c   1.000
_cell.angle_alpha   90.00
_cell.angle_beta   90.00
_cell.angle_gamma   90.00
#
_symmetry.space_group_name_H-M   'P 1'
#
loop_
_entity.id
_entity.type
_entity.pdbx_description
1 polymer ?
#
loop_
_entity_poly.entity_id
_entity_poly.type
_entity_poly.pdbx_seq_one_letter_code
_entity_poly.pdbx_strand_id
1 'polypeptide(L)'
;MTTPLQPPPKKDPQKRSTAPTRPPEMRSRAAMHLTAAAAEGRFALQCCLECGAVQYPPRDACSSCLSTDFEWRDMPPGGTLLAETTVHASPRLFYRERMPWRAGTVQLDAGPTVLAHIHEDIAAHGRVRIEARLDQAGQGVLLALPETPTPHQEDAPLMRALSADPKHRRILITDARSPHTPALAKALQDAGAAMIFAGEPESWRPYPGRAALDALGVEVLPMDVTDTASVQKLAGEIGGKTDILINTAQMLRPGGVLERGDTAFARDEIEVNYLGLMRLAQAFGPGMCARVSDGVNSAAAWVNLLSVSAMTNAQPFGVHSASQAGAYSLSQSLRAEFRPSGLRVMNLFFGPTEADDWYQPLPPPKVTTNALARAVVDGLQRGLEDVWCGDIAQDIRERFRRDPKVLEREMTMGGDGP
;
A
#
# COMPACT_ATOMS: atom_id res chain seq x y z
N MET A 1 -22.64 -13.57 -10.34
CA MET A 1 -21.33 -14.17 -10.07
C MET A 1 -20.36 -13.59 -11.06
N THR A 2 -19.36 -12.89 -10.55
CA THR A 2 -18.34 -12.20 -11.34
C THR A 2 -17.61 -13.18 -12.24
N THR A 3 -17.42 -12.80 -13.50
CA THR A 3 -16.64 -13.60 -14.47
C THR A 3 -15.15 -13.43 -14.23
N PRO A 4 -14.33 -14.50 -14.38
CA PRO A 4 -12.88 -14.39 -14.23
C PRO A 4 -12.28 -13.34 -15.15
N LEU A 5 -11.38 -12.53 -14.61
CA LEU A 5 -10.67 -11.52 -15.38
C LEU A 5 -9.84 -12.19 -16.49
N GLN A 6 -10.02 -11.70 -17.73
CA GLN A 6 -9.21 -12.14 -18.86
C GLN A 6 -7.94 -11.28 -18.98
N PRO A 7 -6.83 -11.85 -19.51
CA PRO A 7 -5.64 -11.08 -19.79
C PRO A 7 -5.95 -9.84 -20.65
N PRO A 8 -5.47 -8.64 -20.26
CA PRO A 8 -5.78 -7.42 -21.00
C PRO A 8 -5.23 -7.51 -22.44
N PRO A 9 -6.01 -7.13 -23.46
CA PRO A 9 -5.48 -6.99 -24.80
C PRO A 9 -4.45 -5.85 -24.83
N LYS A 10 -3.54 -5.89 -25.81
CA LYS A 10 -2.58 -4.81 -26.04
C LYS A 10 -3.32 -3.48 -26.19
N LYS A 11 -2.84 -2.43 -25.52
CA LYS A 11 -3.43 -1.09 -25.57
C LYS A 11 -3.54 -0.64 -27.03
N ASP A 12 -4.76 -0.29 -27.41
CA ASP A 12 -5.05 0.34 -28.70
C ASP A 12 -4.77 1.85 -28.57
N PRO A 13 -3.72 2.38 -29.24
CA PRO A 13 -3.36 3.80 -29.13
C PRO A 13 -4.41 4.73 -29.74
N GLN A 14 -5.36 4.22 -30.53
CA GLN A 14 -6.43 5.01 -31.13
C GLN A 14 -7.61 5.21 -30.17
N LYS A 15 -7.75 4.35 -29.15
CA LYS A 15 -8.79 4.50 -28.13
C LYS A 15 -8.38 5.58 -27.12
N ARG A 16 -9.30 6.50 -26.86
CA ARG A 16 -9.13 7.54 -25.85
C ARG A 16 -8.94 6.90 -24.47
N SER A 17 -7.82 7.19 -23.81
CA SER A 17 -7.63 6.89 -22.38
C SER A 17 -8.65 7.65 -21.54
N THR A 18 -9.10 7.06 -20.43
CA THR A 18 -9.93 7.77 -19.46
C THR A 18 -9.20 9.01 -18.97
N ALA A 19 -9.90 10.13 -18.82
CA ALA A 19 -9.24 11.33 -18.31
C ALA A 19 -8.84 11.12 -16.83
N PRO A 20 -7.63 11.53 -16.40
CA PRO A 20 -7.20 11.48 -15.00
C PRO A 20 -7.92 12.59 -14.22
N THR A 21 -9.21 12.35 -13.98
CA THR A 21 -10.11 13.24 -13.27
C THR A 21 -10.13 12.84 -11.80
N ARG A 22 -10.46 13.78 -10.91
CA ARG A 22 -10.53 13.55 -9.45
C ARG A 22 -11.95 13.80 -8.92
N PRO A 23 -12.33 13.18 -7.79
CA PRO A 23 -13.45 13.65 -6.99
C PRO A 23 -13.28 15.15 -6.74
N PRO A 24 -14.37 15.90 -6.84
CA PRO A 24 -14.31 17.35 -6.97
C PRO A 24 -14.00 18.09 -5.67
N GLU A 25 -14.12 17.45 -4.51
CA GLU A 25 -14.19 18.14 -3.22
C GLU A 25 -13.40 17.40 -2.13
N MET A 26 -12.73 18.18 -1.29
CA MET A 26 -12.07 17.69 -0.09
C MET A 26 -13.11 17.30 0.95
N ARG A 27 -12.90 16.17 1.62
CA ARG A 27 -13.74 15.73 2.73
C ARG A 27 -13.54 16.63 3.96
N SER A 28 -14.55 16.70 4.82
CA SER A 28 -14.41 17.33 6.13
C SER A 28 -13.35 16.62 6.97
N ARG A 29 -12.78 17.30 7.96
CA ARG A 29 -11.82 16.70 8.91
C ARG A 29 -12.38 15.44 9.57
N ALA A 30 -13.65 15.46 9.99
CA ALA A 30 -14.32 14.29 10.55
C ALA A 30 -14.33 13.10 9.57
N ALA A 31 -14.56 13.32 8.28
CA ALA A 31 -14.56 12.27 7.26
C ALA A 31 -13.14 11.80 6.85
N MET A 32 -12.08 12.59 7.11
CA MET A 32 -10.70 12.14 6.87
C MET A 32 -10.31 10.97 7.78
N HIS A 33 -10.86 10.87 8.99
CA HIS A 33 -10.60 9.74 9.87
C HIS A 33 -11.15 8.41 9.32
N LEU A 34 -12.29 8.44 8.60
CA LEU A 34 -12.80 7.27 7.87
C LEU A 34 -11.85 6.87 6.74
N THR A 35 -11.26 7.86 6.05
CA THR A 35 -10.24 7.62 5.01
C THR A 35 -8.98 7.03 5.61
N ALA A 36 -8.50 7.54 6.76
CA ALA A 36 -7.35 7.01 7.46
C ALA A 36 -7.56 5.56 7.93
N ALA A 37 -8.76 5.22 8.42
CA ALA A 37 -9.10 3.84 8.76
C ALA A 37 -9.11 2.93 7.52
N ALA A 38 -9.71 3.39 6.41
CA ALA A 38 -9.75 2.65 5.14
C ALA A 38 -8.33 2.39 4.57
N ALA A 39 -7.42 3.35 4.72
CA ALA A 39 -6.02 3.26 4.31
C ALA A 39 -5.25 2.13 5.04
N GLU A 40 -5.67 1.81 6.26
CA GLU A 40 -5.18 0.68 7.07
C GLU A 40 -6.02 -0.59 6.90
N GLY A 41 -7.05 -0.57 6.04
CA GLY A 41 -7.95 -1.69 5.81
C GLY A 41 -8.93 -1.95 6.94
N ARG A 42 -9.17 -0.96 7.80
CA ARG A 42 -10.08 -1.02 8.96
C ARG A 42 -11.43 -0.39 8.60
N PHE A 43 -12.50 -1.05 9.04
CA PHE A 43 -13.84 -0.46 9.04
C PHE A 43 -14.12 0.13 10.42
N ALA A 44 -13.91 1.44 10.56
CA ALA A 44 -14.13 2.17 11.80
C ALA A 44 -15.17 3.27 11.63
N LEU A 45 -15.97 3.51 12.67
CA LEU A 45 -16.93 4.60 12.72
C LEU A 45 -16.71 5.47 13.96
N GLN A 46 -17.27 6.67 13.91
CA GLN A 46 -17.21 7.64 15.01
C GLN A 46 -18.22 7.25 16.10
N CYS A 47 -17.72 7.07 17.32
CA CYS A 47 -18.50 6.72 18.52
C CYS A 47 -18.41 7.86 19.55
N CYS A 48 -19.54 8.30 20.06
CA CYS A 48 -19.57 9.31 21.14
C CYS A 48 -19.13 8.69 22.46
N LEU A 49 -18.18 9.32 23.15
CA LEU A 49 -17.66 8.86 24.44
C LEU A 49 -18.66 9.06 25.59
N GLU A 50 -19.59 10.00 25.47
CA GLU A 50 -20.60 10.27 26.51
C GLU A 50 -21.82 9.35 26.43
N CYS A 51 -22.47 9.27 25.26
CA CYS A 51 -23.72 8.53 25.10
C CYS A 51 -23.58 7.19 24.37
N GLY A 52 -22.38 6.86 23.88
CA GLY A 52 -22.11 5.61 23.16
C GLY A 52 -22.68 5.52 21.75
N ALA A 53 -23.33 6.58 21.25
CA ALA A 53 -23.93 6.58 19.92
C ALA A 53 -22.87 6.39 18.82
N VAL A 54 -23.10 5.43 17.93
CA VAL A 54 -22.33 5.22 16.70
C VAL A 54 -23.00 6.04 15.60
N GLN A 55 -22.26 6.92 14.92
CA GLN A 55 -22.86 7.82 13.93
C GLN A 55 -22.21 7.73 12.55
N TYR A 56 -23.07 7.83 11.54
CA TYR A 56 -22.73 8.05 10.15
C TYR A 56 -23.74 9.02 9.53
N PRO A 57 -23.32 9.96 8.66
CA PRO A 57 -21.93 10.30 8.35
C PRO A 57 -21.21 10.90 9.58
N PRO A 58 -19.86 10.93 9.60
CA PRO A 58 -19.10 11.58 10.67
C PRO A 58 -19.43 13.06 10.80
N ARG A 59 -19.50 13.57 12.03
CA ARG A 59 -19.89 14.95 12.37
C ARG A 59 -18.98 15.51 13.47
N ASP A 60 -18.94 16.83 13.59
CA ASP A 60 -18.16 17.51 14.63
C ASP A 60 -18.87 17.50 16.01
N ALA A 61 -20.16 17.16 16.06
CA ALA A 61 -20.95 17.01 17.27
C ALA A 61 -21.92 15.82 17.18
N CYS A 62 -22.25 15.22 18.32
CA CYS A 62 -23.01 13.98 18.39
C CYS A 62 -24.47 14.23 18.01
N SER A 63 -25.04 13.41 17.12
CA SER A 63 -26.43 13.56 16.69
C SER A 63 -27.46 13.31 17.80
N SER A 64 -27.05 12.70 18.91
CA SER A 64 -27.94 12.35 20.03
C SER A 64 -27.80 13.28 21.23
N CYS A 65 -26.57 13.58 21.68
CA CYS A 65 -26.33 14.38 22.89
C CYS A 65 -25.55 15.69 22.66
N LEU A 66 -25.17 16.00 21.41
CA LEU A 66 -24.36 17.18 21.04
C LEU A 66 -22.95 17.26 21.62
N SER A 67 -22.48 16.24 22.34
CA SER A 67 -21.07 16.12 22.76
C SER A 67 -20.12 16.16 21.55
N THR A 68 -18.94 16.73 21.77
CA THR A 68 -17.83 16.77 20.81
C THR A 68 -16.77 15.72 21.09
N ASP A 69 -16.94 14.92 22.13
CA ASP A 69 -15.99 13.90 22.56
C ASP A 69 -16.27 12.58 21.85
N PHE A 70 -15.33 12.22 20.97
CA PHE A 70 -15.45 11.06 20.10
C PHE A 70 -14.19 10.22 20.10
N GLU A 71 -14.39 8.93 19.83
CA GLU A 71 -13.34 8.03 19.40
C GLU A 71 -13.73 7.34 18.09
N TRP A 72 -12.72 6.84 17.36
CA TRP A 72 -12.92 6.00 16.18
C TRP A 72 -12.70 4.55 16.57
N ARG A 73 -13.77 3.76 16.53
CA ARG A 73 -13.76 2.36 16.95
C ARG A 73 -14.02 1.46 15.75
N ASP A 74 -13.31 0.34 15.69
CA ASP A 74 -13.54 -0.69 14.69
C ASP A 74 -14.93 -1.31 14.89
N MET A 75 -15.68 -1.42 13.80
CA MET A 75 -17.07 -1.87 13.82
C MET A 75 -17.19 -3.28 13.26
N PRO A 76 -18.10 -4.12 13.79
CA PRO A 76 -18.53 -5.32 13.12
C PRO A 76 -19.01 -4.98 11.69
N PRO A 77 -18.53 -5.69 10.65
CA PRO A 77 -18.82 -5.33 9.27
C PRO A 77 -20.21 -5.77 8.78
N GLY A 78 -21.01 -6.43 9.62
CA GLY A 78 -22.31 -6.97 9.23
C GLY A 78 -23.38 -5.89 9.01
N GLY A 79 -24.23 -6.11 8.00
CA GLY A 79 -25.40 -5.28 7.76
C GLY A 79 -26.41 -5.89 6.80
N THR A 80 -27.50 -5.17 6.57
CA THR A 80 -28.61 -5.57 5.68
C THR A 80 -28.81 -4.51 4.61
N LEU A 81 -28.81 -4.91 3.34
CA LEU A 81 -29.06 -4.01 2.21
C LEU A 81 -30.53 -3.59 2.18
N LEU A 82 -30.81 -2.31 2.46
CA LEU A 82 -32.18 -1.79 2.49
C LEU A 82 -32.70 -1.43 1.10
N ALA A 83 -31.88 -0.71 0.32
CA ALA A 83 -32.22 -0.23 -1.00
C ALA A 83 -30.97 -0.08 -1.86
N GLU A 84 -31.12 -0.27 -3.16
CA GLU A 84 -30.05 -0.08 -4.14
C GLU A 84 -30.54 0.69 -5.37
N THR A 85 -29.60 1.33 -6.05
CA THR A 85 -29.84 2.03 -7.31
C THR A 85 -28.58 1.97 -8.17
N THR A 86 -28.76 2.06 -9.49
CA THR A 86 -27.64 2.20 -10.42
C THR A 86 -27.60 3.62 -10.93
N VAL A 87 -26.48 4.29 -10.70
CA VAL A 87 -26.28 5.67 -11.17
C VAL A 87 -25.66 5.62 -12.57
N HIS A 88 -26.45 6.03 -13.56
CA HIS A 88 -26.08 6.02 -14.99
C HIS A 88 -25.54 7.36 -15.51
N ALA A 89 -25.72 8.45 -14.75
CA ALA A 89 -25.29 9.78 -15.14
C ALA A 89 -24.74 10.55 -13.92
N SER A 90 -23.66 11.30 -14.12
CA SER A 90 -23.09 12.20 -13.11
C SER A 90 -22.58 13.48 -13.75
N PRO A 91 -22.86 14.66 -13.15
CA PRO A 91 -22.31 15.93 -13.61
C PRO A 91 -20.83 16.08 -13.28
N ARG A 92 -20.27 15.26 -12.38
CA ARG A 92 -18.85 15.31 -12.01
C ARG A 92 -18.04 14.40 -12.93
N LEU A 93 -17.01 14.96 -13.57
CA LEU A 93 -16.18 14.26 -14.55
C LEU A 93 -15.59 12.95 -14.01
N PHE A 94 -15.10 12.94 -12.77
CA PHE A 94 -14.53 11.74 -12.15
C PHE A 94 -15.49 10.56 -12.11
N TYR A 95 -16.70 10.79 -11.62
CA TYR A 95 -17.71 9.74 -11.54
C TYR A 95 -18.22 9.38 -12.94
N ARG A 96 -18.37 10.36 -13.83
CA ARG A 96 -18.86 10.16 -15.20
C ARG A 96 -18.00 9.19 -16.02
N GLU A 97 -16.68 9.27 -15.89
CA GLU A 97 -15.74 8.38 -16.60
C GLU A 97 -15.73 6.94 -16.03
N ARG A 98 -16.43 6.69 -14.92
CA ARG A 98 -16.44 5.41 -14.16
C ARG A 98 -17.84 4.80 -14.03
N MET A 99 -18.80 5.30 -14.80
CA MET A 99 -20.18 4.81 -14.81
C MET A 99 -20.34 3.56 -15.71
N PRO A 100 -21.40 2.76 -15.50
CA PRO A 100 -22.34 2.82 -14.38
C PRO A 100 -21.75 2.21 -13.10
N TRP A 101 -22.30 2.63 -11.96
CA TRP A 101 -21.93 2.11 -10.63
C TRP A 101 -23.19 1.91 -9.78
N ARG A 102 -23.20 0.83 -8.99
CA ARG A 102 -24.28 0.49 -8.06
C ARG A 102 -23.99 1.11 -6.69
N ALA A 103 -24.97 1.79 -6.14
CA ALA A 103 -24.92 2.38 -4.81
C ALA A 103 -26.17 2.00 -4.02
N GLY A 104 -26.08 1.96 -2.70
CA GLY A 104 -27.20 1.59 -1.85
C GLY A 104 -27.05 2.05 -0.42
N THR A 105 -28.14 1.90 0.33
CA THR A 105 -28.20 2.13 1.78
C THR A 105 -28.16 0.79 2.50
N VAL A 106 -27.22 0.64 3.44
CA VAL A 106 -27.06 -0.57 4.25
C VAL A 106 -27.32 -0.22 5.71
N GLN A 107 -28.27 -0.92 6.34
CA GLN A 107 -28.47 -0.88 7.78
C GLN A 107 -27.40 -1.72 8.45
N LEU A 108 -26.46 -1.11 9.16
CA LEU A 108 -25.45 -1.85 9.90
C LEU A 108 -26.04 -2.50 11.14
N ASP A 109 -25.48 -3.64 11.53
CA ASP A 109 -25.77 -4.25 12.82
C ASP A 109 -25.28 -3.36 13.98
N ALA A 110 -24.28 -2.52 13.72
CA ALA A 110 -23.74 -1.53 14.64
C ALA A 110 -24.66 -0.31 14.88
N GLY A 111 -25.80 -0.20 14.19
CA GLY A 111 -26.82 0.81 14.46
C GLY A 111 -27.10 1.80 13.31
N PRO A 112 -26.12 2.52 12.74
CA PRO A 112 -26.43 3.52 11.72
C PRO A 112 -26.65 2.90 10.33
N THR A 113 -27.43 3.59 9.49
CA THR A 113 -27.52 3.30 8.05
C THR A 113 -26.41 4.03 7.30
N VAL A 114 -25.69 3.32 6.44
CA VAL A 114 -24.57 3.86 5.64
C VAL A 114 -24.85 3.86 4.15
N LEU A 115 -24.23 4.79 3.42
CA LEU A 115 -24.18 4.77 1.96
C LEU A 115 -22.93 4.01 1.51
N ALA A 116 -23.11 3.01 0.65
CA ALA A 116 -22.04 2.16 0.15
C ALA A 116 -22.16 1.88 -1.35
N HIS A 117 -21.04 1.62 -2.00
CA HIS A 117 -21.02 0.98 -3.31
C HIS A 117 -21.44 -0.48 -3.15
N ILE A 118 -22.22 -1.01 -4.09
CA ILE A 118 -22.75 -2.38 -4.00
C ILE A 118 -22.02 -3.26 -5.01
N HIS A 119 -21.41 -4.34 -4.53
CA HIS A 119 -20.77 -5.33 -5.38
C HIS A 119 -21.77 -6.01 -6.33
N GLU A 120 -21.33 -6.39 -7.53
CA GLU A 120 -22.22 -6.95 -8.56
C GLU A 120 -22.90 -8.26 -8.14
N ASP A 121 -22.22 -9.05 -7.32
CA ASP A 121 -22.70 -10.35 -6.84
C ASP A 121 -23.69 -10.31 -5.68
N ILE A 122 -24.03 -9.12 -5.17
CA ILE A 122 -25.09 -8.99 -4.16
C ILE A 122 -26.46 -9.06 -4.84
N ALA A 123 -27.26 -10.03 -4.40
CA ALA A 123 -28.68 -10.11 -4.74
C ALA A 123 -29.48 -9.02 -4.00
N ALA A 124 -30.60 -8.59 -4.59
CA ALA A 124 -31.47 -7.60 -3.98
C ALA A 124 -31.93 -8.03 -2.58
N HIS A 125 -31.82 -7.13 -1.59
CA HIS A 125 -32.29 -7.29 -0.20
C HIS A 125 -31.70 -8.48 0.58
N GLY A 126 -30.37 -8.53 0.72
CA GLY A 126 -29.66 -9.57 1.47
C GLY A 126 -28.79 -9.06 2.63
N ARG A 127 -28.25 -10.02 3.39
CA ARG A 127 -27.14 -9.80 4.32
C ARG A 127 -25.88 -9.48 3.54
N VAL A 128 -25.15 -8.48 4.02
CA VAL A 128 -23.93 -7.97 3.39
C VAL A 128 -22.84 -7.76 4.43
N ARG A 129 -21.61 -7.77 3.95
CA ARG A 129 -20.42 -7.43 4.71
C ARG A 129 -19.86 -6.11 4.18
N ILE A 130 -19.68 -5.14 5.06
CA ILE A 130 -19.12 -3.84 4.73
C ILE A 130 -17.60 -3.87 4.86
N GLU A 131 -16.94 -3.30 3.86
CA GLU A 131 -15.52 -2.97 3.91
C GLU A 131 -15.31 -1.48 3.63
N ALA A 132 -14.28 -0.91 4.23
CA ALA A 132 -13.76 0.40 3.85
C ALA A 132 -12.53 0.21 2.96
N ARG A 133 -12.50 0.89 1.82
CA ARG A 133 -11.41 0.86 0.84
C ARG A 133 -11.09 2.28 0.36
N LEU A 134 -9.92 2.45 -0.22
CA LEU A 134 -9.55 3.70 -0.88
C LEU A 134 -9.91 3.67 -2.36
N ASP A 135 -10.57 4.71 -2.84
CA ASP A 135 -10.73 4.94 -4.27
C ASP A 135 -9.43 5.44 -4.91
N GLN A 136 -9.43 5.62 -6.24
CA GLN A 136 -8.26 6.13 -6.98
C GLN A 136 -7.82 7.54 -6.56
N ALA A 137 -8.65 8.30 -5.85
CA ALA A 137 -8.27 9.60 -5.32
C ALA A 137 -7.76 9.54 -3.87
N GLY A 138 -7.64 8.32 -3.32
CA GLY A 138 -7.28 8.09 -1.94
C GLY A 138 -8.36 8.53 -0.96
N GLN A 139 -9.63 8.50 -1.35
CA GLN A 139 -10.77 8.76 -0.46
C GLN A 139 -11.33 7.44 0.08
N GLY A 140 -11.66 7.41 1.36
CA GLY A 140 -12.34 6.28 1.98
C GLY A 140 -13.76 6.15 1.44
N VAL A 141 -14.07 4.99 0.87
CA VAL A 141 -15.40 4.59 0.41
C VAL A 141 -15.83 3.33 1.13
N LEU A 142 -17.13 3.24 1.41
CA LEU A 142 -17.73 2.02 1.94
C LEU A 142 -18.21 1.16 0.77
N LEU A 143 -17.95 -0.14 0.88
CA LEU A 143 -18.28 -1.16 -0.09
C LEU A 143 -19.09 -2.25 0.61
N ALA A 144 -20.26 -2.56 0.07
CA ALA A 144 -21.00 -3.76 0.44
C ALA A 144 -20.54 -4.92 -0.43
N LEU A 145 -20.13 -5.99 0.23
CA LEU A 145 -19.75 -7.27 -0.35
C LEU A 145 -20.76 -8.36 0.06
N PRO A 146 -20.87 -9.46 -0.70
CA PRO A 146 -21.59 -10.64 -0.25
C PRO A 146 -21.08 -11.11 1.12
N GLU A 147 -21.98 -11.60 1.97
CA GLU A 147 -21.62 -12.10 3.32
C GLU A 147 -20.58 -13.24 3.24
N THR A 148 -20.77 -14.14 2.27
CA THR A 148 -19.78 -15.17 1.93
C THR A 148 -19.05 -14.76 0.65
N PRO A 149 -17.70 -14.75 0.63
CA PRO A 149 -16.93 -14.46 -0.57
C PRO A 149 -17.35 -15.34 -1.75
N THR A 150 -17.53 -14.73 -2.91
CA THR A 150 -17.89 -15.43 -4.14
C THR A 150 -16.65 -15.68 -5.01
N PRO A 151 -16.62 -16.75 -5.82
CA PRO A 151 -15.52 -16.98 -6.74
C PRO A 151 -15.29 -15.77 -7.65
N HIS A 152 -14.04 -15.36 -7.81
CA HIS A 152 -13.63 -14.24 -8.67
C HIS A 152 -14.19 -12.86 -8.29
N GLN A 153 -14.75 -12.65 -7.10
CA GLN A 153 -15.26 -11.32 -6.71
C GLN A 153 -14.22 -10.19 -6.88
N GLU A 154 -12.94 -10.47 -6.62
CA GLU A 154 -11.85 -9.50 -6.73
C GLU A 154 -11.55 -9.10 -8.19
N ASP A 155 -12.00 -9.90 -9.16
CA ASP A 155 -11.88 -9.61 -10.59
C ASP A 155 -12.91 -8.56 -11.05
N ALA A 156 -13.92 -8.25 -10.23
CA ALA A 156 -14.97 -7.30 -10.60
C ALA A 156 -14.38 -5.90 -10.88
N PRO A 157 -14.87 -5.16 -11.89
CA PRO A 157 -14.32 -3.84 -12.24
C PRO A 157 -14.25 -2.86 -11.05
N LEU A 158 -15.26 -2.90 -10.16
CA LEU A 158 -15.28 -2.10 -8.94
C LEU A 158 -14.13 -2.48 -8.00
N MET A 159 -13.90 -3.77 -7.76
CA MET A 159 -12.80 -4.25 -6.90
C MET A 159 -11.45 -3.87 -7.48
N ARG A 160 -11.26 -4.05 -8.80
CA ARG A 160 -10.02 -3.68 -9.48
C ARG A 160 -9.74 -2.18 -9.44
N ALA A 161 -10.76 -1.33 -9.42
CA ALA A 161 -10.59 0.12 -9.26
C ALA A 161 -10.19 0.53 -7.82
N LEU A 162 -10.56 -0.28 -6.82
CA LEU A 162 -10.31 -0.04 -5.40
C LEU A 162 -9.02 -0.70 -4.88
N SER A 163 -8.35 -1.51 -5.70
CA SER A 163 -7.12 -2.23 -5.34
C SER A 163 -5.98 -2.01 -6.33
N ALA A 164 -4.84 -2.64 -6.05
CA ALA A 164 -3.70 -2.76 -6.94
C ALA A 164 -3.33 -4.24 -7.20
N ASP A 165 -4.33 -5.13 -7.32
CA ASP A 165 -4.08 -6.59 -7.43
C ASP A 165 -3.03 -6.93 -8.53
N PRO A 166 -2.00 -7.74 -8.20
CA PRO A 166 -0.92 -8.16 -9.12
C PRO A 166 -1.37 -8.93 -10.36
N LYS A 167 -2.58 -9.51 -10.38
CA LYS A 167 -3.07 -10.34 -11.48
C LYS A 167 -3.02 -9.60 -12.82
N HIS A 168 -2.34 -10.23 -13.76
CA HIS A 168 -2.01 -9.74 -15.11
C HIS A 168 -1.16 -8.46 -15.16
N ARG A 169 -0.41 -8.15 -14.09
CA ARG A 169 0.47 -6.98 -14.01
C ARG A 169 1.91 -7.29 -14.37
N ARG A 170 2.58 -6.26 -14.85
CA ARG A 170 4.02 -6.25 -15.08
C ARG A 170 4.68 -5.49 -13.94
N ILE A 171 5.59 -6.16 -13.23
CA ILE A 171 6.09 -5.70 -11.94
C ILE A 171 7.59 -5.51 -12.02
N LEU A 172 8.09 -4.39 -11.51
CA LEU A 172 9.52 -4.17 -11.30
C LEU A 172 9.85 -4.31 -9.82
N ILE A 173 10.78 -5.20 -9.49
CA ILE A 173 11.42 -5.29 -8.17
C ILE A 173 12.78 -4.60 -8.30
N THR A 174 13.08 -3.60 -7.48
CA THR A 174 14.22 -2.69 -7.76
C THR A 174 15.59 -3.29 -7.48
N ASP A 175 15.69 -4.31 -6.62
CA ASP A 175 16.96 -4.98 -6.31
C ASP A 175 16.83 -6.51 -6.31
N ALA A 176 17.44 -7.15 -7.29
CA ALA A 176 17.54 -8.59 -7.48
C ALA A 176 18.43 -9.27 -6.42
N ARG A 177 19.37 -8.53 -5.83
CA ARG A 177 20.27 -9.04 -4.79
C ARG A 177 19.63 -9.11 -3.42
N SER A 178 18.57 -8.33 -3.20
CA SER A 178 17.82 -8.37 -1.95
C SER A 178 17.36 -9.80 -1.65
N PRO A 179 17.58 -10.31 -0.43
CA PRO A 179 17.22 -11.69 -0.08
C PRO A 179 15.71 -11.93 -0.10
N HIS A 180 14.90 -10.85 -0.12
CA HIS A 180 13.45 -10.92 -0.22
C HIS A 180 12.95 -11.18 -1.66
N THR A 181 13.75 -10.86 -2.67
CA THR A 181 13.31 -10.81 -4.08
C THR A 181 12.83 -12.16 -4.63
N PRO A 182 13.48 -13.32 -4.37
CA PRO A 182 12.97 -14.60 -4.83
C PRO A 182 11.60 -14.97 -4.24
N ALA A 183 11.40 -14.77 -2.93
CA ALA A 183 10.13 -15.05 -2.26
C ALA A 183 9.02 -14.10 -2.76
N LEU A 184 9.36 -12.82 -2.93
CA LEU A 184 8.46 -11.82 -3.47
C LEU A 184 8.05 -12.14 -4.92
N ALA A 185 9.02 -12.46 -5.78
CA ALA A 185 8.74 -12.85 -7.16
C ALA A 185 7.83 -14.08 -7.24
N LYS A 186 8.07 -15.11 -6.41
CA LYS A 186 7.22 -16.29 -6.33
C LYS A 186 5.79 -15.94 -5.89
N ALA A 187 5.63 -15.16 -4.83
CA ALA A 187 4.30 -14.76 -4.34
C ALA A 187 3.52 -13.92 -5.36
N LEU A 188 4.19 -13.05 -6.12
CA LEU A 188 3.57 -12.26 -7.17
C LEU A 188 3.16 -13.12 -8.37
N GLN A 189 3.94 -14.14 -8.75
CA GLN A 189 3.54 -15.12 -9.77
C GLN A 189 2.33 -15.94 -9.32
N ASP A 190 2.31 -16.37 -8.07
CA ASP A 190 1.17 -17.11 -7.49
C ASP A 190 -0.09 -16.23 -7.43
N ALA A 191 0.07 -14.90 -7.28
CA ALA A 191 -0.99 -13.91 -7.40
C ALA A 191 -1.37 -13.58 -8.87
N GLY A 192 -0.74 -14.22 -9.85
CA GLY A 192 -1.06 -14.10 -11.27
C GLY A 192 -0.40 -12.94 -12.01
N ALA A 193 0.72 -12.40 -11.51
CA ALA A 193 1.52 -11.42 -12.24
C ALA A 193 1.91 -11.96 -13.63
N ALA A 194 1.78 -11.11 -14.66
CA ALA A 194 2.05 -11.50 -16.04
C ALA A 194 3.56 -11.53 -16.36
N MET A 195 4.33 -10.62 -15.75
CA MET A 195 5.76 -10.48 -15.99
C MET A 195 6.41 -9.82 -14.79
N ILE A 196 7.61 -10.26 -14.44
CA ILE A 196 8.38 -9.70 -13.34
C ILE A 196 9.77 -9.35 -13.87
N PHE A 197 10.14 -8.09 -13.69
CA PHE A 197 11.48 -7.57 -13.90
C PHE A 197 12.17 -7.43 -12.54
N ALA A 198 13.47 -7.71 -12.49
CA ALA A 198 14.29 -7.43 -11.32
C ALA A 198 15.51 -6.60 -11.70
N GLY A 199 15.68 -5.45 -11.06
CA GLY A 199 16.86 -4.60 -11.23
C GLY A 199 18.08 -5.20 -10.56
N GLU A 200 19.19 -5.35 -11.27
CA GLU A 200 20.41 -5.95 -10.75
C GLU A 200 21.55 -4.92 -10.69
N PRO A 201 21.94 -4.48 -9.48
CA PRO A 201 23.16 -3.72 -9.30
C PRO A 201 24.37 -4.63 -9.40
N GLU A 202 25.51 -4.08 -9.82
CA GLU A 202 26.80 -4.79 -9.87
C GLU A 202 26.73 -6.15 -10.60
N SER A 203 26.10 -6.23 -11.78
CA SER A 203 25.80 -7.51 -12.47
C SER A 203 26.98 -8.48 -12.66
N TRP A 204 28.22 -8.00 -12.53
CA TRP A 204 29.44 -8.80 -12.54
C TRP A 204 29.64 -9.68 -11.27
N ARG A 205 28.99 -9.39 -10.14
CA ARG A 205 29.20 -10.07 -8.85
C ARG A 205 28.15 -11.18 -8.61
N PRO A 206 28.52 -12.46 -8.46
CA PRO A 206 27.56 -13.52 -8.13
C PRO A 206 26.83 -13.30 -6.79
N TYR A 207 25.60 -13.81 -6.66
CA TYR A 207 24.84 -13.85 -5.42
C TYR A 207 23.88 -15.05 -5.40
N PRO A 208 23.50 -15.57 -4.20
CA PRO A 208 22.74 -16.81 -4.08
C PRO A 208 21.36 -16.78 -4.75
N GLY A 209 20.70 -15.61 -4.78
CA GLY A 209 19.35 -15.45 -5.30
C GLY A 209 19.21 -15.58 -6.82
N ARG A 210 20.29 -15.44 -7.60
CA ARG A 210 20.20 -15.37 -9.07
C ARG A 210 19.59 -16.62 -9.70
N ALA A 211 20.05 -17.80 -9.30
CA ALA A 211 19.54 -19.07 -9.84
C ALA A 211 18.05 -19.29 -9.53
N ALA A 212 17.57 -18.80 -8.39
CA ALA A 212 16.15 -18.87 -8.03
C ALA A 212 15.31 -17.94 -8.91
N LEU A 213 15.81 -16.73 -9.22
CA LEU A 213 15.14 -15.81 -10.13
C LEU A 213 15.07 -16.35 -11.56
N ASP A 214 16.15 -16.97 -12.04
CA ASP A 214 16.17 -17.62 -13.37
C ASP A 214 15.16 -18.79 -13.43
N ALA A 215 15.08 -19.62 -12.38
CA ALA A 215 14.12 -20.72 -12.30
C ALA A 215 12.65 -20.24 -12.25
N LEU A 216 12.42 -19.03 -11.74
CA LEU A 216 11.12 -18.38 -11.74
C LEU A 216 10.82 -17.66 -13.07
N GLY A 217 11.76 -17.59 -14.01
CA GLY A 217 11.58 -16.85 -15.26
C GLY A 217 11.47 -15.34 -15.06
N VAL A 218 12.08 -14.80 -14.00
CA VAL A 218 12.17 -13.36 -13.75
C VAL A 218 13.17 -12.74 -14.74
N GLU A 219 12.79 -11.66 -15.41
CA GLU A 219 13.68 -10.95 -16.32
C GLU A 219 14.61 -10.02 -15.52
N VAL A 220 15.86 -10.43 -15.36
CA VAL A 220 16.87 -9.66 -14.61
C VAL A 220 17.54 -8.64 -15.53
N LEU A 221 17.46 -7.36 -15.17
CA LEU A 221 17.92 -6.22 -15.97
C LEU A 221 18.91 -5.37 -15.16
N PRO A 222 20.00 -4.86 -15.74
CA PRO A 222 20.94 -4.02 -15.01
C PRO A 222 20.26 -2.75 -14.48
N MET A 223 20.33 -2.52 -13.17
CA MET A 223 19.91 -1.27 -12.54
C MET A 223 20.62 -1.08 -11.21
N ASP A 224 21.25 0.07 -11.05
CA ASP A 224 21.80 0.52 -9.78
C ASP A 224 21.07 1.81 -9.38
N VAL A 225 20.37 1.77 -8.25
CA VAL A 225 19.58 2.91 -7.74
C VAL A 225 20.45 4.10 -7.34
N THR A 226 21.76 3.90 -7.14
CA THR A 226 22.71 4.98 -6.84
C THR A 226 23.16 5.72 -8.10
N ASP A 227 23.01 5.11 -9.28
CA ASP A 227 23.39 5.69 -10.58
C ASP A 227 22.17 6.22 -11.34
N THR A 228 22.07 7.54 -11.45
CA THR A 228 21.01 8.21 -12.21
C THR A 228 20.92 7.76 -13.67
N ALA A 229 22.05 7.53 -14.35
CA ALA A 229 22.05 7.14 -15.76
C ALA A 229 21.55 5.70 -15.92
N SER A 230 21.94 4.81 -15.00
CA SER A 230 21.46 3.43 -14.92
C SER A 230 19.93 3.37 -14.76
N VAL A 231 19.38 4.11 -13.80
CA VAL A 231 17.93 4.18 -13.55
C VAL A 231 17.18 4.77 -14.74
N GLN A 232 17.67 5.86 -15.33
CA GLN A 232 17.04 6.50 -16.49
C GLN A 232 17.02 5.58 -17.71
N LYS A 233 18.11 4.84 -17.95
CA LYS A 233 18.19 3.88 -19.05
C LYS A 233 17.12 2.80 -18.90
N LEU A 234 17.04 2.15 -17.73
CA LEU A 234 16.04 1.11 -17.52
C LEU A 234 14.61 1.67 -17.59
N ALA A 235 14.36 2.86 -17.04
CA ALA A 235 13.07 3.53 -17.17
C ALA A 235 12.69 3.82 -18.63
N GLY A 236 13.65 4.14 -19.49
CA GLY A 236 13.44 4.28 -20.93
C GLY A 236 13.05 2.96 -21.62
N GLU A 237 13.59 1.82 -21.17
CA GLU A 237 13.35 0.50 -21.76
C GLU A 237 12.04 -0.15 -21.30
N ILE A 238 11.71 -0.05 -20.01
CA ILE A 238 10.57 -0.74 -19.40
C ILE A 238 9.62 0.17 -18.61
N GLY A 239 9.89 1.46 -18.45
CA GLY A 239 9.02 2.37 -17.66
C GLY A 239 7.59 2.47 -18.21
N GLY A 240 7.43 2.41 -19.54
CA GLY A 240 6.10 2.30 -20.18
C GLY A 240 5.43 0.92 -20.03
N LYS A 241 6.18 -0.06 -19.51
CA LYS A 241 5.73 -1.43 -19.24
C LYS A 241 5.50 -1.70 -17.74
N THR A 242 6.01 -0.89 -16.83
CA THR A 242 5.86 -1.12 -15.40
C THR A 242 4.48 -0.68 -14.92
N ASP A 243 3.70 -1.61 -14.36
CA ASP A 243 2.41 -1.32 -13.74
C ASP A 243 2.57 -1.20 -12.21
N ILE A 244 3.37 -2.07 -11.60
CA ILE A 244 3.70 -2.01 -10.17
C ILE A 244 5.23 -1.93 -10.02
N LEU A 245 5.70 -0.99 -9.20
CA LEU A 245 7.11 -0.89 -8.81
C LEU A 245 7.21 -1.20 -7.32
N ILE A 246 8.06 -2.16 -6.95
CA ILE A 246 8.34 -2.53 -5.57
C ILE A 246 9.79 -2.21 -5.26
N ASN A 247 9.98 -1.17 -4.46
CA ASN A 247 11.29 -0.75 -4.02
C ASN A 247 11.80 -1.64 -2.89
N THR A 248 12.71 -2.55 -3.22
CA THR A 248 13.40 -3.46 -2.30
C THR A 248 14.86 -3.09 -2.08
N ALA A 249 15.38 -2.14 -2.86
CA ALA A 249 16.74 -1.65 -2.75
C ALA A 249 16.94 -1.01 -1.39
N GLN A 250 17.84 -1.60 -0.59
CA GLN A 250 18.15 -1.12 0.74
C GLN A 250 19.61 -1.38 1.10
N MET A 251 20.16 -0.48 1.90
CA MET A 251 21.43 -0.62 2.57
C MET A 251 21.22 -0.56 4.09
N LEU A 252 21.79 -1.54 4.79
CA LEU A 252 21.76 -1.68 6.24
C LEU A 252 23.19 -1.89 6.75
N ARG A 253 23.62 -1.09 7.70
CA ARG A 253 24.84 -1.29 8.50
C ARG A 253 24.53 -1.12 9.98
N PRO A 254 25.07 -1.99 10.85
CA PRO A 254 25.01 -1.78 12.28
C PRO A 254 25.99 -0.68 12.70
N GLY A 255 25.59 0.06 13.72
CA GLY A 255 26.37 1.06 14.42
C GLY A 255 25.51 2.25 14.86
N GLY A 256 25.81 2.75 16.06
CA GLY A 256 25.33 4.04 16.51
C GLY A 256 25.96 5.22 15.76
N VAL A 257 25.31 6.38 15.82
CA VAL A 257 25.76 7.60 15.13
C VAL A 257 27.14 8.10 15.62
N LEU A 258 27.56 7.74 16.83
CA LEU A 258 28.86 8.11 17.41
C LEU A 258 29.99 7.14 17.06
N GLU A 259 29.68 5.99 16.46
CA GLU A 259 30.66 4.95 16.18
C GLU A 259 31.46 5.26 14.90
N ARG A 260 32.62 4.59 14.76
CA ARG A 260 33.51 4.60 13.57
C ARG A 260 34.18 5.93 13.19
N GLY A 261 33.71 7.07 13.69
CA GLY A 261 34.41 8.36 13.56
C GLY A 261 34.40 8.98 12.16
N ASP A 262 33.55 8.49 11.25
CA ASP A 262 33.33 9.08 9.91
C ASP A 262 31.85 9.04 9.50
N THR A 263 31.54 9.55 8.30
CA THR A 263 30.17 9.58 7.74
C THR A 263 30.07 8.79 6.43
N ALA A 264 31.05 7.96 6.08
CA ALA A 264 31.09 7.26 4.80
C ALA A 264 29.91 6.30 4.65
N PHE A 265 29.74 5.38 5.61
CA PHE A 265 28.59 4.46 5.62
C PHE A 265 27.25 5.19 5.69
N ALA A 266 27.21 6.32 6.39
CA ALA A 266 26.00 7.13 6.49
C ALA A 266 25.60 7.71 5.13
N ARG A 267 26.57 8.18 4.35
CA ARG A 267 26.34 8.64 2.98
C ARG A 267 25.86 7.50 2.10
N ASP A 268 26.49 6.33 2.17
CA ASP A 268 26.09 5.17 1.37
C ASP A 268 24.65 4.72 1.67
N GLU A 269 24.25 4.68 2.94
CA GLU A 269 22.87 4.34 3.32
C GLU A 269 21.85 5.37 2.84
N ILE A 270 22.16 6.66 2.95
CA ILE A 270 21.30 7.73 2.43
C ILE A 270 21.24 7.67 0.90
N GLU A 271 22.36 7.38 0.24
CA GLU A 271 22.47 7.29 -1.20
C GLU A 271 21.54 6.20 -1.77
N VAL A 272 21.48 5.04 -1.12
CA VAL A 272 20.61 3.92 -1.53
C VAL A 272 19.16 4.14 -1.06
N ASN A 273 18.94 4.29 0.25
CA ASN A 273 17.60 4.21 0.84
C ASN A 273 16.75 5.44 0.55
N TYR A 274 17.38 6.62 0.46
CA TYR A 274 16.69 7.90 0.32
C TYR A 274 16.83 8.47 -1.11
N LEU A 275 18.06 8.70 -1.57
CA LEU A 275 18.31 9.28 -2.89
C LEU A 275 17.98 8.29 -4.01
N GLY A 276 18.24 6.99 -3.81
CA GLY A 276 17.83 5.94 -4.74
C GLY A 276 16.32 5.89 -4.95
N LEU A 277 15.53 5.99 -3.88
CA LEU A 277 14.08 6.10 -3.96
C LEU A 277 13.65 7.34 -4.78
N MET A 278 14.28 8.48 -4.54
CA MET A 278 13.99 9.72 -5.28
C MET A 278 14.32 9.60 -6.77
N ARG A 279 15.46 8.99 -7.13
CA ARG A 279 15.84 8.73 -8.54
C ARG A 279 14.83 7.82 -9.25
N LEU A 280 14.43 6.74 -8.57
CA LEU A 280 13.40 5.83 -9.08
C LEU A 280 12.11 6.62 -9.35
N ALA A 281 11.66 7.44 -8.40
CA ALA A 281 10.42 8.21 -8.54
C ALA A 281 10.48 9.21 -9.71
N GLN A 282 11.61 9.88 -9.90
CA GLN A 282 11.80 10.80 -11.02
C GLN A 282 11.80 10.10 -12.39
N ALA A 283 12.37 8.89 -12.48
CA ALA A 283 12.50 8.17 -13.74
C ALA A 283 11.25 7.35 -14.10
N PHE A 284 10.67 6.61 -13.15
CA PHE A 284 9.52 5.74 -13.39
C PHE A 284 8.17 6.41 -13.10
N GLY A 285 8.11 7.34 -12.15
CA GLY A 285 6.88 7.98 -11.68
C GLY A 285 6.04 8.61 -12.80
N PRO A 286 6.61 9.46 -13.68
CA PRO A 286 5.85 10.06 -14.79
C PRO A 286 5.23 9.01 -15.73
N GLY A 287 5.98 7.95 -16.07
CA GLY A 287 5.51 6.86 -16.91
C GLY A 287 4.37 6.08 -16.24
N MET A 288 4.52 5.72 -14.97
CA MET A 288 3.49 5.01 -14.20
C MET A 288 2.22 5.85 -14.03
N CYS A 289 2.34 7.14 -13.73
CA CYS A 289 1.21 8.07 -13.64
C CYS A 289 0.38 8.11 -14.94
N ALA A 290 1.03 8.11 -16.10
CA ALA A 290 0.33 8.08 -17.39
C ALA A 290 -0.44 6.77 -17.61
N ARG A 291 -0.02 5.66 -16.99
CA ARG A 291 -0.63 4.33 -17.14
C ARG A 291 -1.82 4.08 -16.23
N VAL A 292 -2.02 4.87 -15.18
CA VAL A 292 -3.20 4.72 -14.29
C VAL A 292 -4.52 4.89 -15.05
N SER A 293 -4.50 5.51 -16.22
CA SER A 293 -5.69 5.67 -17.07
C SER A 293 -5.76 4.69 -18.25
N ASP A 294 -4.94 3.63 -18.24
CA ASP A 294 -4.91 2.60 -19.29
C ASP A 294 -6.04 1.56 -19.12
N GLY A 295 -7.26 1.99 -19.45
CA GLY A 295 -8.39 1.10 -19.70
C GLY A 295 -9.02 0.49 -18.44
N VAL A 296 -9.67 -0.66 -18.63
CA VAL A 296 -10.52 -1.31 -17.60
C VAL A 296 -9.68 -1.94 -16.47
N ASN A 297 -8.38 -2.12 -16.71
CA ASN A 297 -7.45 -2.79 -15.82
C ASN A 297 -6.43 -1.82 -15.24
N SER A 298 -6.83 -0.63 -14.79
CA SER A 298 -5.91 0.37 -14.25
C SER A 298 -5.57 0.14 -12.77
N ALA A 299 -4.68 -0.83 -12.49
CA ALA A 299 -4.10 -1.05 -11.17
C ALA A 299 -2.59 -0.78 -11.26
N ALA A 300 -2.19 0.43 -10.86
CA ALA A 300 -0.80 0.80 -10.74
C ALA A 300 -0.47 1.15 -9.28
N ALA A 301 0.68 0.69 -8.81
CA ALA A 301 1.12 0.92 -7.44
C ALA A 301 2.62 1.12 -7.35
N TRP A 302 2.99 2.01 -6.43
CA TRP A 302 4.32 2.23 -5.94
C TRP A 302 4.42 1.62 -4.55
N VAL A 303 5.31 0.65 -4.34
CA VAL A 303 5.45 -0.04 -3.06
C VAL A 303 6.84 0.24 -2.51
N ASN A 304 6.93 0.72 -1.27
CA ASN A 304 8.20 0.86 -0.56
C ASN A 304 8.27 -0.18 0.55
N LEU A 305 9.34 -0.97 0.59
CA LEU A 305 9.69 -1.74 1.77
C LEU A 305 10.51 -0.86 2.70
N LEU A 306 9.96 -0.53 3.85
CA LEU A 306 10.56 0.32 4.86
C LEU A 306 10.78 -0.45 6.17
N SER A 307 11.83 -0.11 6.90
CA SER A 307 11.99 -0.61 8.26
C SER A 307 11.04 0.10 9.22
N VAL A 308 10.54 -0.64 10.22
CA VAL A 308 9.79 -0.06 11.34
C VAL A 308 10.59 1.01 12.10
N SER A 309 11.93 0.94 12.04
CA SER A 309 12.82 1.97 12.59
C SER A 309 12.71 3.35 11.91
N ALA A 310 11.90 3.47 10.86
CA ALA A 310 11.47 4.77 10.33
C ALA A 310 10.60 5.56 11.32
N MET A 311 9.90 4.90 12.26
CA MET A 311 9.03 5.55 13.25
C MET A 311 9.80 6.05 14.46
N THR A 312 10.79 5.29 14.90
CA THR A 312 11.62 5.59 16.07
C THR A 312 13.02 5.01 15.87
N ASN A 313 14.04 5.74 16.32
CA ASN A 313 15.42 5.36 16.08
C ASN A 313 15.82 4.15 16.94
N ALA A 314 16.40 3.13 16.31
CA ALA A 314 17.06 2.04 17.03
C ALA A 314 18.57 2.35 17.10
N GLN A 315 19.09 2.63 18.29
CA GLN A 315 20.49 3.06 18.48
C GLN A 315 21.53 2.15 17.80
N PRO A 316 21.41 0.80 17.84
CA PRO A 316 22.36 -0.08 17.14
C PRO A 316 22.33 0.03 15.60
N PHE A 317 21.36 0.74 15.04
CA PHE A 317 21.14 0.96 13.60
C PHE A 317 20.77 2.43 13.35
N GLY A 318 21.46 3.36 14.02
CA GLY A 318 21.00 4.74 14.15
C GLY A 318 20.89 5.48 12.82
N VAL A 319 21.86 5.27 11.92
CA VAL A 319 21.85 5.89 10.59
C VAL A 319 20.83 5.24 9.67
N HIS A 320 20.72 3.91 9.71
CA HIS A 320 19.71 3.19 8.93
C HIS A 320 18.31 3.70 9.28
N SER A 321 18.00 3.80 10.58
CA SER A 321 16.75 4.39 11.08
C SER A 321 16.50 5.79 10.50
N ALA A 322 17.54 6.65 10.48
CA ALA A 322 17.41 8.00 9.92
C ALA A 322 17.13 7.99 8.40
N SER A 323 17.82 7.13 7.65
CA SER A 323 17.60 6.99 6.21
C SER A 323 16.18 6.48 5.89
N GLN A 324 15.66 5.55 6.70
CA GLN A 324 14.33 4.98 6.57
C GLN A 324 13.24 5.97 6.97
N ALA A 325 13.47 6.80 7.99
CA ALA A 325 12.58 7.92 8.34
C ALA A 325 12.52 8.95 7.21
N GLY A 326 13.66 9.25 6.57
CA GLY A 326 13.73 10.08 5.37
C GLY A 326 12.93 9.47 4.21
N ALA A 327 13.11 8.18 3.94
CA ALA A 327 12.38 7.46 2.88
C ALA A 327 10.87 7.41 3.15
N TYR A 328 10.45 7.25 4.41
CA TYR A 328 9.04 7.36 4.80
C TYR A 328 8.49 8.76 4.52
N SER A 329 9.22 9.81 4.89
CA SER A 329 8.85 11.19 4.59
C SER A 329 8.72 11.45 3.08
N LEU A 330 9.66 10.96 2.26
CA LEU A 330 9.54 11.01 0.80
C LEU A 330 8.29 10.29 0.30
N SER A 331 7.97 9.13 0.87
CA SER A 331 6.80 8.36 0.48
C SER A 331 5.49 9.11 0.74
N GLN A 332 5.43 9.94 1.78
CA GLN A 332 4.29 10.84 2.03
C GLN A 332 4.17 11.94 0.96
N SER A 333 5.30 12.49 0.50
CA SER A 333 5.33 13.40 -0.65
C SER A 333 4.83 12.70 -1.92
N LEU A 334 5.33 11.49 -2.20
CA LEU A 334 4.91 10.69 -3.35
C LEU A 334 3.40 10.42 -3.32
N ARG A 335 2.80 10.13 -2.15
CA ARG A 335 1.34 10.02 -2.02
C ARG A 335 0.63 11.27 -2.52
N ALA A 336 1.10 12.46 -2.15
CA ALA A 336 0.51 13.72 -2.59
C ALA A 336 0.73 13.99 -4.09
N GLU A 337 1.92 13.72 -4.60
CA GLU A 337 2.32 13.94 -6.00
C GLU A 337 1.67 12.96 -6.98
N PHE A 338 1.41 11.72 -6.55
CA PHE A 338 0.80 10.66 -7.36
C PHE A 338 -0.72 10.58 -7.23
N ARG A 339 -1.31 11.17 -6.18
CA ARG A 339 -2.77 11.32 -6.05
C ARG A 339 -3.49 11.94 -7.27
N PRO A 340 -2.91 12.82 -8.12
CA PRO A 340 -3.58 13.33 -9.32
C PRO A 340 -3.78 12.32 -10.42
N SER A 341 -2.82 11.41 -10.60
CA SER A 341 -2.94 10.33 -11.58
C SER A 341 -3.78 9.18 -11.05
N GLY A 342 -3.81 9.02 -9.72
CA GLY A 342 -4.40 7.88 -9.02
C GLY A 342 -3.42 6.71 -8.83
N LEU A 343 -2.12 6.95 -9.07
CA LEU A 343 -1.07 6.00 -8.76
C LEU A 343 -0.99 5.82 -7.23
N ARG A 344 -1.24 4.60 -6.77
CA ARG A 344 -1.29 4.27 -5.34
C ARG A 344 0.13 4.18 -4.78
N VAL A 345 0.33 4.58 -3.53
CA VAL A 345 1.61 4.43 -2.82
C VAL A 345 1.40 3.64 -1.54
N MET A 346 1.93 2.43 -1.51
CA MET A 346 1.92 1.54 -0.36
C MET A 346 3.29 1.54 0.32
N ASN A 347 3.31 1.69 1.64
CA ASN A 347 4.49 1.47 2.47
C ASN A 347 4.26 0.20 3.28
N LEU A 348 5.22 -0.72 3.23
CA LEU A 348 5.25 -1.86 4.13
C LEU A 348 6.35 -1.63 5.16
N PHE A 349 5.98 -1.58 6.43
CA PHE A 349 6.88 -1.51 7.57
C PHE A 349 7.15 -2.91 8.10
N PHE A 350 8.41 -3.32 8.13
CA PHE A 350 8.81 -4.62 8.68
C PHE A 350 9.81 -4.46 9.84
N GLY A 351 9.74 -5.40 10.78
CA GLY A 351 10.76 -5.55 11.83
C GLY A 351 12.00 -6.30 11.32
N PRO A 352 12.94 -6.67 12.20
CA PRO A 352 14.11 -7.47 11.83
C PRO A 352 13.75 -8.72 11.01
N THR A 353 14.46 -8.96 9.91
CA THR A 353 14.24 -10.14 9.06
C THR A 353 15.25 -11.24 9.36
N GLU A 354 14.88 -12.49 9.05
CA GLU A 354 15.79 -13.64 9.17
C GLU A 354 16.88 -13.67 8.09
N ALA A 355 16.66 -12.93 7.01
CA ALA A 355 17.47 -13.01 5.79
C ALA A 355 18.57 -11.93 5.75
N ASP A 356 18.50 -10.94 6.63
CA ASP A 356 19.54 -9.93 6.80
C ASP A 356 20.61 -10.44 7.77
N ASP A 357 21.84 -10.60 7.26
CA ASP A 357 22.99 -11.07 8.04
C ASP A 357 23.25 -10.21 9.29
N TRP A 358 22.97 -8.91 9.23
CA TRP A 358 23.15 -7.98 10.33
C TRP A 358 22.14 -8.16 11.48
N TYR A 359 21.02 -8.84 11.24
CA TYR A 359 20.04 -9.20 12.26
C TYR A 359 20.23 -10.60 12.80
N GLN A 360 21.21 -11.39 12.32
CA GLN A 360 21.49 -12.72 12.86
C GLN A 360 21.68 -12.74 14.39
N PRO A 361 22.40 -11.79 15.02
CA PRO A 361 22.59 -11.78 16.47
C PRO A 361 21.33 -11.47 17.28
N LEU A 362 20.29 -10.88 16.66
CA LEU A 362 19.06 -10.53 17.38
C LEU A 362 18.25 -11.79 17.72
N PRO A 363 17.60 -11.86 18.90
CA PRO A 363 16.69 -12.94 19.21
C PRO A 363 15.42 -12.88 18.33
N PRO A 364 14.67 -13.99 18.18
CA PRO A 364 13.32 -13.96 17.63
C PRO A 364 12.38 -13.03 18.44
N PRO A 365 11.29 -12.52 17.84
CA PRO A 365 10.74 -12.87 16.52
C PRO A 365 11.40 -12.12 15.36
N LYS A 366 11.62 -12.83 14.24
CA LYS A 366 12.11 -12.27 12.97
C LYS A 366 11.11 -12.52 11.84
N VAL A 367 11.01 -11.57 10.92
CA VAL A 367 10.14 -11.69 9.74
C VAL A 367 10.78 -12.61 8.71
N THR A 368 10.02 -13.60 8.24
CA THR A 368 10.45 -14.47 7.15
C THR A 368 10.25 -13.81 5.80
N THR A 369 11.06 -14.17 4.80
CA THR A 369 10.92 -13.65 3.42
C THR A 369 9.54 -13.95 2.83
N ASN A 370 8.98 -15.12 3.15
CA ASN A 370 7.65 -15.54 2.72
C ASN A 370 6.53 -14.73 3.40
N ALA A 371 6.67 -14.43 4.70
CA ALA A 371 5.68 -13.60 5.40
C ALA A 371 5.65 -12.18 4.82
N LEU A 372 6.82 -11.60 4.57
CA LEU A 372 6.94 -10.30 3.92
C LEU A 372 6.30 -10.30 2.53
N ALA A 373 6.63 -11.29 1.69
CA ALA A 373 6.06 -11.41 0.35
C ALA A 373 4.53 -11.52 0.36
N ARG A 374 3.96 -12.33 1.28
CA ARG A 374 2.50 -12.44 1.46
C ARG A 374 1.88 -11.12 1.90
N ALA A 375 2.51 -10.39 2.81
CA ALA A 375 2.03 -9.09 3.26
C ALA A 375 2.01 -8.04 2.14
N VAL A 376 3.01 -8.05 1.24
CA VAL A 376 3.01 -7.18 0.04
C VAL A 376 1.81 -7.52 -0.86
N VAL A 377 1.59 -8.80 -1.15
CA VAL A 377 0.48 -9.25 -2.01
C VAL A 377 -0.86 -8.88 -1.38
N ASP A 378 -1.09 -9.20 -0.09
CA ASP A 378 -2.33 -8.86 0.63
C ASP A 378 -2.59 -7.34 0.61
N GLY A 379 -1.56 -6.53 0.88
CA GLY A 379 -1.67 -5.08 0.84
C GLY A 379 -2.06 -4.53 -0.53
N LEU A 380 -1.49 -5.07 -1.61
CA LEU A 380 -1.84 -4.72 -2.98
C LEU A 380 -3.28 -5.12 -3.33
N GLN A 381 -3.69 -6.33 -2.97
CA GLN A 381 -5.04 -6.85 -3.23
C GLN A 381 -6.12 -6.07 -2.47
N ARG A 382 -5.82 -5.65 -1.24
CA ARG A 382 -6.73 -4.85 -0.40
C ARG A 382 -6.63 -3.34 -0.66
N GLY A 383 -5.63 -2.89 -1.42
CA GLY A 383 -5.42 -1.47 -1.75
C GLY A 383 -5.02 -0.61 -0.55
N LEU A 384 -4.17 -1.14 0.35
CA LEU A 384 -3.74 -0.47 1.57
C LEU A 384 -2.64 0.57 1.30
N GLU A 385 -2.61 1.64 2.11
CA GLU A 385 -1.50 2.60 2.08
C GLU A 385 -0.37 2.16 3.02
N ASP A 386 -0.68 1.67 4.22
CA ASP A 386 0.32 1.28 5.23
C ASP A 386 0.09 -0.16 5.71
N VAL A 387 1.11 -1.01 5.55
CA VAL A 387 1.11 -2.43 5.93
C VAL A 387 2.18 -2.67 6.98
N TRP A 388 1.89 -3.46 8.03
CA TRP A 388 2.81 -3.71 9.14
C TRP A 388 3.07 -5.20 9.27
N CYS A 389 4.28 -5.63 8.91
CA CYS A 389 4.66 -7.03 8.79
C CYS A 389 5.54 -7.48 9.97
N GLY A 390 5.01 -8.43 10.75
CA GLY A 390 5.68 -9.03 11.91
C GLY A 390 5.33 -8.37 13.25
N ASP A 391 5.52 -9.12 14.33
CA ASP A 391 5.09 -8.73 15.67
C ASP A 391 5.76 -7.45 16.16
N ILE A 392 7.06 -7.30 15.91
CA ILE A 392 7.82 -6.08 16.27
C ILE A 392 7.28 -4.85 15.54
N ALA A 393 6.93 -4.99 14.25
CA ALA A 393 6.38 -3.88 13.49
C ALA A 393 5.00 -3.45 14.03
N GLN A 394 4.16 -4.40 14.41
CA GLN A 394 2.84 -4.15 14.97
C GLN A 394 2.92 -3.55 16.39
N ASP A 395 3.82 -4.06 17.24
CA ASP A 395 4.04 -3.54 18.59
C ASP A 395 4.55 -2.09 18.56
N ILE A 396 5.57 -1.79 17.74
CA ILE A 396 6.08 -0.41 17.59
C ILE A 396 4.99 0.51 17.05
N ARG A 397 4.19 0.08 16.06
CA ARG A 397 3.07 0.87 15.55
C ARG A 397 2.10 1.24 16.67
N GLU A 398 1.69 0.28 17.49
CA GLU A 398 0.72 0.52 18.56
C GLU A 398 1.28 1.46 19.62
N ARG A 399 2.52 1.23 20.06
CA ARG A 399 3.20 2.10 21.03
C ARG A 399 3.41 3.51 20.49
N PHE A 400 3.78 3.64 19.21
CA PHE A 400 3.96 4.94 18.55
C PHE A 400 2.64 5.72 18.47
N ARG A 401 1.52 5.06 18.18
CA ARG A 401 0.19 5.68 18.17
C ARG A 401 -0.27 6.11 19.56
N ARG A 402 0.09 5.34 20.60
CA ARG A 402 -0.28 5.62 21.98
C ARG A 402 0.49 6.79 22.57
N ASP A 403 1.82 6.73 22.54
CA ASP A 403 2.69 7.80 23.00
C ASP A 403 4.10 7.65 22.37
N PRO A 404 4.41 8.46 21.33
CA PRO A 404 5.68 8.34 20.63
C PRO A 404 6.88 8.72 21.52
N LYS A 405 6.69 9.56 22.55
CA LYS A 405 7.80 9.98 23.43
C LYS A 405 8.14 8.89 24.45
N VAL A 406 7.13 8.18 24.95
CA VAL A 406 7.35 6.99 25.79
C VAL A 406 8.07 5.92 24.99
N LEU A 407 7.63 5.63 23.76
CA LEU A 407 8.31 4.67 22.89
C LEU A 407 9.78 5.06 22.63
N GLU A 408 10.07 6.33 22.33
CA GLU A 408 11.45 6.82 22.17
C GLU A 408 12.30 6.54 23.42
N ARG A 409 11.75 6.78 24.62
CA ARG A 409 12.44 6.49 25.89
C ARG A 409 12.65 4.99 26.09
N GLU A 410 11.67 4.16 25.79
CA GLU A 410 11.81 2.70 25.86
C GLU A 410 12.93 2.20 24.92
N MET A 411 12.99 2.73 23.71
CA MET A 411 13.98 2.36 22.69
C MET A 411 15.40 2.86 22.99
N THR A 412 15.55 3.93 23.78
CA THR A 412 16.85 4.58 24.06
C THR A 412 17.40 4.28 25.45
N MET A 413 16.53 4.00 26.42
CA MET A 413 16.90 3.69 27.81
C MET A 413 17.00 2.18 28.06
N GLY A 414 16.55 1.35 27.12
CA GLY A 414 16.77 -0.11 27.09
C GLY A 414 18.24 -0.45 26.79
N GLY A 415 19.15 -0.02 27.66
CA GLY A 415 20.43 -0.69 27.84
C GLY A 415 20.13 -2.03 28.51
N ASP A 416 20.54 -3.10 27.83
CA ASP A 416 20.09 -4.48 28.00
C ASP A 416 18.75 -4.72 27.28
N GLY A 417 18.83 -5.30 26.07
CA GLY A 417 17.67 -5.76 25.31
C GLY A 417 16.89 -6.86 26.06
N PRO A 418 15.83 -7.41 25.45
CA PRO A 418 15.24 -8.66 25.96
C PRO A 418 16.26 -9.80 26.00
#